data_AF-A0A949UKP5-F1
#
_entry.id   AF-A0A949UKP5-F1
#
_cell.length_a   1.000
_cell.length_b   1.000
_cell.length_c   1.000
_cell.angle_alpha   90.00
_cell.angle_beta   90.00
_cell.angle_gamma   90.00
#
_symmetry.space_group_name_H-M   'P 1'
#
loop_
_entity.id
_entity.type
_entity.pdbx_description
1 polymer ?
#
loop_
_entity_poly.entity_id
_entity_poly.type
_entity_poly.pdbx_seq_one_letter_code
_entity_poly.pdbx_strand_id
1 'polypeptide(L)'
;MRKLVGLVAAFGLLAVACSSDDDGGGASTEAPTETEAPSTDAPPATDDAAPSTDAPPSTDDAAPSTDEVPSGEITVGGQGIDDDRILIGMSIDQSGVAAPISVDIIKALQARLDVANDAGGVAGRDIELIVLDDKADPTQALANFRQLWEQDKVFAIYTLGGNVPLEYIGEKEVPTFTLAGPPEVYASTYPTIIPLGSLLPTWAAQTAYSVVEYGGVEPKTVAVLYDPEMEALNPFIEEYWTALGVEEVIFDPPPDDCSALVLKYKDAGVDYWDFQDFSYIGCMAAEENLGWKPPMGQGGAIASTLAIVRLVGEPMFGNIGGSPNRLADGRPTFDTPNEAHQLYLDGMEKYAPEVFADEGALNGGMTMLAWVAGNFIVEATEGAGIDSGEVSQETVLEWSWAIEDWDTGIAGVIHSARPDCKTGNDQTIWGYWLADPDPEGDFVLEPFVPDLVDNSWLGVDECYLTALAESISS
;
A
#
# COMPACT_ATOMS: atom_id res chain seq x y z
N MET A 1 79.06 22.84 -7.06
CA MET A 1 79.31 22.72 -8.52
C MET A 1 77.94 22.69 -9.20
N ARG A 2 77.67 23.66 -10.10
CA ARG A 2 76.57 23.86 -11.08
C ARG A 2 75.32 22.93 -11.02
N LYS A 3 74.10 23.46 -10.72
CA LYS A 3 73.04 24.08 -11.62
C LYS A 3 72.22 23.01 -12.37
N LEU A 4 70.88 23.00 -12.54
CA LEU A 4 69.76 23.98 -12.59
C LEU A 4 68.42 23.14 -12.55
N VAL A 5 67.33 23.44 -11.82
CA VAL A 5 66.12 24.31 -12.07
C VAL A 5 65.44 24.09 -13.44
N GLY A 6 64.12 24.01 -13.67
CA GLY A 6 62.85 24.30 -12.95
C GLY A 6 61.67 23.71 -13.80
N LEU A 7 60.37 23.97 -13.64
CA LEU A 7 59.59 25.01 -12.94
C LEU A 7 58.09 24.56 -12.91
N VAL A 8 57.32 25.14 -11.98
CA VAL A 8 55.89 24.96 -11.67
C VAL A 8 55.08 26.23 -12.04
N ALA A 9 53.74 26.08 -12.18
CA ALA A 9 52.64 27.09 -12.17
C ALA A 9 52.40 27.92 -13.46
N ALA A 10 51.21 28.45 -13.78
CA ALA A 10 50.10 28.88 -12.93
C ALA A 10 48.75 29.06 -13.67
N PHE A 11 47.69 29.17 -12.86
CA PHE A 11 46.33 29.69 -13.09
C PHE A 11 46.24 31.04 -13.83
N GLY A 12 45.07 31.31 -14.45
CA GLY A 12 44.64 32.66 -14.83
C GLY A 12 43.16 32.74 -15.23
N LEU A 13 42.33 33.26 -14.32
CA LEU A 13 40.98 33.79 -14.56
C LEU A 13 41.07 35.15 -15.28
N LEU A 14 40.12 35.49 -16.16
CA LEU A 14 39.76 36.89 -16.44
C LEU A 14 38.36 37.02 -17.04
N ALA A 15 37.53 37.82 -16.37
CA ALA A 15 36.25 38.34 -16.83
C ALA A 15 36.36 39.84 -17.13
N VAL A 16 35.28 40.39 -17.71
CA VAL A 16 34.89 41.80 -17.89
C VAL A 16 35.21 42.41 -19.27
N ALA A 17 34.15 42.72 -20.04
CA ALA A 17 33.66 44.11 -20.22
C ALA A 17 32.47 44.19 -21.19
N CYS A 18 31.39 44.85 -20.76
CA CYS A 18 30.30 45.35 -21.60
C CYS A 18 30.72 46.66 -22.32
N SER A 19 30.16 46.92 -23.51
CA SER A 19 29.95 48.27 -24.06
C SER A 19 28.93 48.23 -25.19
N SER A 20 28.11 49.28 -25.22
CA SER A 20 26.78 49.44 -25.82
C SER A 20 26.79 50.18 -27.17
N ASP A 21 25.63 50.09 -27.85
CA ASP A 21 24.91 51.09 -28.66
C ASP A 21 25.14 51.25 -30.20
N ASP A 22 24.08 50.83 -30.92
CA ASP A 22 23.18 51.58 -31.84
C ASP A 22 23.32 51.66 -33.38
N ASP A 23 22.11 51.61 -33.98
CA ASP A 23 21.59 51.98 -35.32
C ASP A 23 21.87 51.07 -36.55
N GLY A 24 20.89 50.64 -37.38
CA GLY A 24 19.44 50.86 -37.44
C GLY A 24 18.80 50.37 -38.77
N GLY A 25 17.49 50.06 -38.72
CA GLY A 25 16.46 50.03 -39.81
C GLY A 25 16.45 48.81 -40.77
N GLY A 26 15.34 48.17 -41.20
CA GLY A 26 13.87 48.28 -41.15
C GLY A 26 13.35 47.25 -42.22
N ALA A 27 12.12 46.74 -42.32
CA ALA A 27 10.80 47.04 -41.79
C ALA A 27 9.84 45.81 -41.97
N SER A 28 8.84 45.77 -41.09
CA SER A 28 7.43 45.27 -41.15
C SER A 28 7.01 44.09 -42.06
N THR A 29 6.24 43.14 -41.48
CA THR A 29 4.75 43.08 -41.57
C THR A 29 4.15 41.89 -40.80
N GLU A 30 3.11 42.21 -40.01
CA GLU A 30 1.88 41.46 -39.69
C GLU A 30 1.88 40.06 -39.04
N ALA A 31 1.15 39.99 -37.92
CA ALA A 31 0.58 38.78 -37.32
C ALA A 31 -0.70 38.34 -38.06
N PRO A 32 -1.17 37.11 -37.82
CA PRO A 32 -2.61 36.87 -37.71
C PRO A 32 -2.94 36.13 -36.38
N THR A 33 -3.81 36.69 -35.54
CA THR A 33 -5.29 36.65 -35.52
C THR A 33 -5.83 35.37 -34.88
N GLU A 34 -6.48 35.57 -33.72
CA GLU A 34 -7.40 34.66 -33.04
C GLU A 34 -8.50 34.12 -33.98
N THR A 35 -8.99 32.93 -33.70
CA THR A 35 -10.32 32.51 -34.13
C THR A 35 -10.98 31.79 -32.96
N GLU A 36 -11.89 32.49 -32.29
CA GLU A 36 -12.90 31.92 -31.40
C GLU A 36 -14.07 31.31 -32.19
N ALA A 37 -14.45 30.10 -31.74
CA ALA A 37 -15.80 29.54 -31.51
C ALA A 37 -16.82 29.41 -32.67
N PRO A 38 -17.83 28.51 -32.53
CA PRO A 38 -18.96 28.90 -31.68
C PRO A 38 -19.51 27.81 -30.74
N SER A 39 -19.88 28.32 -29.57
CA SER A 39 -20.93 27.84 -28.67
C SER A 39 -22.28 27.64 -29.39
N THR A 40 -23.09 26.71 -28.88
CA THR A 40 -24.54 26.73 -29.12
C THR A 40 -25.29 26.72 -27.78
N ASP A 41 -25.76 27.90 -27.40
CA ASP A 41 -26.82 28.13 -26.42
C ASP A 41 -28.20 27.71 -26.97
N ALA A 42 -29.04 27.14 -26.10
CA ALA A 42 -30.50 27.09 -26.23
C ALA A 42 -31.11 28.51 -26.18
N PRO A 43 -32.31 28.81 -26.75
CA PRO A 43 -33.61 28.60 -26.03
C PRO A 43 -34.85 28.63 -26.99
N PRO A 44 -36.11 28.97 -26.60
CA PRO A 44 -36.85 28.87 -25.33
C PRO A 44 -38.20 28.10 -25.45
N ALA A 45 -38.87 27.93 -24.30
CA ALA A 45 -40.25 27.45 -24.15
C ALA A 45 -41.32 28.50 -24.47
N THR A 46 -42.51 28.04 -24.89
CA THR A 46 -43.79 28.77 -24.75
C THR A 46 -44.97 27.79 -24.56
N ASP A 47 -45.77 28.06 -23.54
CA ASP A 47 -47.11 27.53 -23.24
C ASP A 47 -48.12 27.80 -24.39
N ASP A 48 -49.11 26.90 -24.56
CA ASP A 48 -50.54 27.26 -24.57
C ASP A 48 -51.48 26.04 -24.69
N ALA A 49 -52.73 26.25 -24.27
CA ALA A 49 -53.67 25.30 -23.67
C ALA A 49 -54.54 24.39 -24.59
N ALA A 50 -55.07 23.34 -23.93
CA ALA A 50 -56.24 22.43 -24.12
C ALA A 50 -57.44 22.88 -25.02
N PRO A 51 -58.42 22.02 -25.47
CA PRO A 51 -59.03 20.90 -24.70
C PRO A 51 -59.66 19.65 -25.42
N SER A 52 -59.87 18.60 -24.60
CA SER A 52 -60.99 17.61 -24.47
C SER A 52 -61.55 16.82 -25.67
N THR A 53 -61.69 15.47 -25.53
CA THR A 53 -62.98 14.73 -25.40
C THR A 53 -62.79 13.20 -25.30
N ASP A 54 -63.47 12.59 -24.31
CA ASP A 54 -64.16 11.28 -24.19
C ASP A 54 -63.66 9.97 -24.85
N ALA A 55 -63.64 8.91 -24.02
CA ALA A 55 -63.28 7.51 -24.26
C ALA A 55 -64.37 6.63 -24.92
N PRO A 56 -64.04 5.38 -25.37
CA PRO A 56 -64.58 4.18 -24.68
C PRO A 56 -63.57 2.98 -24.60
N PRO A 57 -63.90 1.86 -23.90
CA PRO A 57 -62.91 1.04 -23.17
C PRO A 57 -62.51 -0.32 -23.79
N SER A 58 -61.46 -0.89 -23.18
CA SER A 58 -61.01 -2.30 -23.13
C SER A 58 -60.28 -2.81 -24.39
N THR A 59 -59.12 -3.48 -24.31
CA THR A 59 -58.81 -4.72 -23.58
C THR A 59 -57.30 -4.93 -23.35
N ASP A 60 -56.96 -5.58 -22.24
CA ASP A 60 -55.79 -6.43 -21.95
C ASP A 60 -54.54 -6.33 -22.85
N ASP A 61 -53.45 -5.83 -22.27
CA ASP A 61 -52.17 -6.54 -22.26
C ASP A 61 -51.31 -5.99 -21.11
N ALA A 62 -50.94 -6.89 -20.20
CA ALA A 62 -50.08 -6.61 -19.06
C ALA A 62 -48.67 -6.27 -19.54
N ALA A 63 -48.24 -5.03 -19.31
CA ALA A 63 -46.82 -4.70 -19.29
C ALA A 63 -46.19 -5.35 -18.04
N PRO A 64 -44.96 -5.89 -18.12
CA PRO A 64 -44.31 -6.51 -16.97
C PRO A 64 -44.10 -5.42 -15.91
N SER A 65 -44.61 -5.70 -14.71
CA SER A 65 -44.25 -4.97 -13.50
C SER A 65 -42.74 -5.01 -13.36
N THR A 66 -42.15 -3.84 -13.16
CA THR A 66 -40.87 -3.74 -12.46
C THR A 66 -41.08 -4.38 -11.10
N ASP A 67 -40.60 -5.61 -10.93
CA ASP A 67 -40.50 -6.21 -9.62
C ASP A 67 -39.56 -5.30 -8.80
N GLU A 68 -40.14 -4.60 -7.83
CA GLU A 68 -39.37 -4.04 -6.72
C GLU A 68 -38.58 -5.20 -6.11
N VAL A 69 -37.26 -5.07 -6.11
CA VAL A 69 -36.41 -5.88 -5.22
C VAL A 69 -36.93 -5.63 -3.81
N PRO A 70 -37.36 -6.66 -3.07
CA PRO A 70 -37.86 -6.46 -1.72
C PRO A 70 -36.73 -5.88 -0.88
N SER A 71 -36.91 -4.66 -0.36
CA SER A 71 -36.12 -4.15 0.76
C SER A 71 -36.49 -4.97 1.99
N GLY A 72 -35.98 -6.19 2.07
CA GLY A 72 -36.05 -6.99 3.28
C GLY A 72 -35.33 -6.23 4.40
N GLU A 73 -35.94 -6.17 5.57
CA GLU A 73 -35.26 -5.73 6.79
C GLU A 73 -34.10 -6.70 7.03
N ILE A 74 -32.85 -6.25 6.80
CA ILE A 74 -31.66 -7.06 7.06
C ILE A 74 -31.62 -7.33 8.57
N THR A 75 -31.78 -8.59 8.93
CA THR A 75 -31.66 -9.02 10.32
C THR A 75 -30.21 -8.93 10.74
N VAL A 76 -29.95 -8.64 12.01
CA VAL A 76 -28.58 -8.44 12.49
C VAL A 76 -28.36 -9.30 13.71
N GLY A 77 -27.31 -10.12 13.66
CA GLY A 77 -26.99 -11.09 14.67
C GLY A 77 -25.48 -11.23 14.82
N GLY A 78 -24.96 -11.10 16.04
CA GLY A 78 -23.55 -11.28 16.29
C GLY A 78 -22.99 -10.35 17.36
N GLN A 79 -21.76 -10.63 17.77
CA GLN A 79 -21.02 -9.73 18.64
C GLN A 79 -20.69 -8.44 17.89
N GLY A 80 -20.72 -7.28 18.57
CA GLY A 80 -20.23 -6.03 17.99
C GLY A 80 -21.15 -5.36 16.99
N ILE A 81 -22.40 -5.81 16.90
CA ILE A 81 -23.44 -5.09 16.19
C ILE A 81 -24.60 -4.81 17.12
N ASP A 82 -25.06 -3.57 17.16
CA ASP A 82 -26.29 -3.15 17.83
C ASP A 82 -27.26 -2.46 16.85
N ASP A 83 -28.28 -1.77 17.35
CA ASP A 83 -29.29 -1.13 16.50
C ASP A 83 -28.72 0.04 15.69
N ASP A 84 -27.64 0.67 16.17
CA ASP A 84 -27.10 1.92 15.63
C ASP A 84 -25.71 1.74 15.01
N ARG A 85 -24.93 0.71 15.41
CA ARG A 85 -23.52 0.62 15.03
C ARG A 85 -22.94 -0.80 14.88
N ILE A 86 -21.83 -0.87 14.14
CA ILE A 86 -20.94 -2.02 13.95
C ILE A 86 -19.55 -1.63 14.47
N LEU A 87 -19.00 -2.41 15.41
CA LEU A 87 -17.71 -2.11 16.05
C LEU A 87 -16.57 -2.88 15.39
N ILE A 88 -15.55 -2.18 14.89
CA ILE A 88 -14.31 -2.77 14.38
C ILE A 88 -13.19 -2.48 15.39
N GLY A 89 -12.43 -3.50 15.77
CA GLY A 89 -11.24 -3.33 16.59
C GLY A 89 -9.98 -3.16 15.75
N MET A 90 -8.97 -2.47 16.28
CA MET A 90 -7.65 -2.38 15.67
C MET A 90 -6.56 -2.47 16.73
N SER A 91 -5.56 -3.32 16.51
CA SER A 91 -4.30 -3.32 17.26
C SER A 91 -3.18 -2.91 16.34
N ILE A 92 -2.43 -1.87 16.73
CA ILE A 92 -1.31 -1.35 15.93
C ILE A 92 -0.28 -0.64 16.83
N ASP A 93 1.00 -0.70 16.47
CA ASP A 93 2.06 0.01 17.18
C ASP A 93 1.92 1.52 16.98
N GLN A 94 1.54 2.24 18.04
CA GLN A 94 1.47 3.70 18.04
C GLN A 94 2.67 4.32 18.76
N SER A 95 3.69 3.52 19.01
CA SER A 95 4.93 3.90 19.67
C SER A 95 6.14 3.62 18.77
N GLY A 96 7.34 4.01 19.18
CA GLY A 96 8.55 3.71 18.40
C GLY A 96 8.74 4.54 17.12
N VAL A 97 9.60 4.04 16.23
CA VAL A 97 10.05 4.75 15.02
C VAL A 97 9.01 4.73 13.90
N ALA A 98 8.09 3.77 13.93
CA ALA A 98 7.03 3.61 12.92
C ALA A 98 5.73 4.34 13.30
N ALA A 99 5.61 4.90 14.50
CA ALA A 99 4.39 5.57 14.98
C ALA A 99 3.76 6.59 14.01
N PRO A 100 4.53 7.45 13.30
CA PRO A 100 3.94 8.37 12.31
C PRO A 100 3.16 7.64 11.21
N ILE A 101 3.71 6.51 10.73
CA ILE A 101 3.08 5.68 9.68
C ILE A 101 1.78 5.07 10.23
N SER A 102 1.81 4.56 11.46
CA SER A 102 0.62 4.00 12.11
C SER A 102 -0.50 5.02 12.27
N VAL A 103 -0.16 6.28 12.58
CA VAL A 103 -1.14 7.37 12.64
C VAL A 103 -1.83 7.58 11.29
N ASP A 104 -1.07 7.54 10.19
CA ASP A 104 -1.63 7.70 8.84
C ASP A 104 -2.53 6.51 8.45
N ILE A 105 -2.12 5.28 8.79
CA ILE A 105 -2.92 4.05 8.61
C ILE A 105 -4.24 4.14 9.36
N ILE A 106 -4.21 4.51 10.65
CA ILE A 106 -5.42 4.65 11.49
C ILE A 106 -6.38 5.66 10.85
N LYS A 107 -5.86 6.81 10.41
CA LYS A 107 -6.67 7.87 9.82
C LYS A 107 -7.25 7.49 8.46
N ALA A 108 -6.51 6.78 7.62
CA ALA A 108 -7.02 6.33 6.33
C ALA A 108 -8.14 5.29 6.49
N LEU A 109 -7.97 4.31 7.40
CA LEU A 109 -9.04 3.35 7.70
C LEU A 109 -10.27 4.07 8.27
N GLN A 110 -10.09 4.95 9.27
CA GLN A 110 -11.18 5.72 9.86
C GLN A 110 -11.90 6.60 8.82
N ALA A 111 -11.14 7.32 7.99
CA ALA A 111 -11.70 8.18 6.95
C ALA A 111 -12.59 7.40 5.98
N ARG A 112 -12.19 6.18 5.60
CA ARG A 112 -13.02 5.34 4.74
C ARG A 112 -14.33 4.91 5.42
N LEU A 113 -14.27 4.54 6.70
CA LEU A 113 -15.46 4.18 7.47
C LEU A 113 -16.40 5.38 7.64
N ASP A 114 -15.84 6.57 7.89
CA ASP A 114 -16.64 7.81 8.01
C ASP A 114 -17.33 8.20 6.71
N VAL A 115 -16.68 7.96 5.55
CA VAL A 115 -17.33 8.11 4.24
C VAL A 115 -18.54 7.18 4.10
N ALA A 116 -18.46 5.95 4.60
CA ALA A 116 -19.62 5.03 4.60
C ALA A 116 -20.72 5.54 5.55
N ASN A 117 -20.37 6.01 6.74
CA ASN A 117 -21.32 6.52 7.74
C ASN A 117 -22.10 7.73 7.20
N ASP A 118 -21.43 8.66 6.51
CA ASP A 118 -22.10 9.80 5.85
C ASP A 118 -23.05 9.38 4.72
N ALA A 119 -22.82 8.21 4.11
CA ALA A 119 -23.71 7.60 3.12
C ALA A 119 -24.88 6.81 3.76
N GLY A 120 -25.01 6.81 5.09
CA GLY A 120 -26.06 6.13 5.84
C GLY A 120 -25.60 4.85 6.55
N GLY A 121 -24.30 4.58 6.57
CA GLY A 121 -23.72 3.41 7.19
C GLY A 121 -24.08 2.10 6.48
N VAL A 122 -23.70 0.97 7.07
CA VAL A 122 -23.98 -0.36 6.51
C VAL A 122 -25.25 -0.92 7.13
N ALA A 123 -26.23 -1.24 6.28
CA ALA A 123 -27.56 -1.66 6.72
C ALA A 123 -28.19 -0.67 7.73
N GLY A 124 -27.92 0.64 7.57
CA GLY A 124 -28.43 1.71 8.43
C GLY A 124 -27.68 1.89 9.76
N ARG A 125 -26.46 1.34 9.89
CA ARG A 125 -25.63 1.38 11.10
C ARG A 125 -24.28 2.01 10.82
N ASP A 126 -23.83 2.87 11.73
CA ASP A 126 -22.50 3.46 11.63
C ASP A 126 -21.43 2.43 11.97
N ILE A 127 -20.30 2.44 11.27
CA ILE A 127 -19.13 1.65 11.62
C ILE A 127 -18.21 2.50 12.51
N GLU A 128 -17.89 2.01 13.70
CA GLU A 128 -16.99 2.66 14.65
C GLU A 128 -15.69 1.86 14.81
N LEU A 129 -14.54 2.54 14.81
CA LEU A 129 -13.22 1.93 15.01
C LEU A 129 -12.74 2.12 16.46
N ILE A 130 -12.32 1.04 17.12
CA ILE A 130 -11.67 1.05 18.43
C ILE A 130 -10.20 0.69 18.25
N VAL A 131 -9.30 1.65 18.46
CA VAL A 131 -7.86 1.46 18.25
C VAL A 131 -7.12 1.30 19.59
N LEU A 132 -6.31 0.25 19.70
CA LEU A 132 -5.42 -0.02 20.83
C LEU A 132 -3.95 -0.05 20.38
N ASP A 133 -3.07 0.49 21.22
CA ASP A 133 -1.62 0.50 21.02
C ASP A 133 -1.00 -0.81 21.52
N ASP A 134 -0.34 -1.56 20.63
CA ASP A 134 0.39 -2.78 21.01
C ASP A 134 1.88 -2.57 21.27
N LYS A 135 2.43 -1.40 20.96
CA LYS A 135 3.83 -1.03 21.20
C LYS A 135 4.84 -1.98 20.53
N ALA A 136 4.46 -2.61 19.43
CA ALA A 136 5.24 -3.67 18.79
C ALA A 136 5.62 -4.81 19.75
N ASP A 137 4.79 -5.08 20.76
CA ASP A 137 5.01 -6.16 21.72
C ASP A 137 3.95 -7.28 21.53
N PRO A 138 4.35 -8.53 21.27
CA PRO A 138 3.41 -9.62 21.02
C PRO A 138 2.52 -9.96 22.22
N THR A 139 2.99 -9.73 23.46
CA THR A 139 2.19 -9.96 24.66
C THR A 139 1.09 -8.90 24.78
N GLN A 140 1.40 -7.65 24.44
CA GLN A 140 0.45 -6.56 24.42
C GLN A 140 -0.54 -6.70 23.25
N ALA A 141 -0.11 -7.12 22.06
CA ALA A 141 -1.00 -7.42 20.94
C ALA A 141 -2.04 -8.49 21.31
N LEU A 142 -1.62 -9.60 21.94
CA LEU A 142 -2.55 -10.61 22.46
C LEU A 142 -3.52 -10.04 23.52
N ALA A 143 -3.03 -9.15 24.40
CA ALA A 143 -3.88 -8.49 25.39
C ALA A 143 -4.92 -7.56 24.72
N ASN A 144 -4.53 -6.83 23.68
CA ASN A 144 -5.42 -6.00 22.88
C ASN A 144 -6.50 -6.84 22.20
N PHE A 145 -6.13 -7.94 21.54
CA PHE A 145 -7.10 -8.86 20.92
C PHE A 145 -8.12 -9.41 21.93
N ARG A 146 -7.66 -9.80 23.13
CA ARG A 146 -8.55 -10.22 24.21
C ARG A 146 -9.48 -9.11 24.67
N GLN A 147 -8.97 -7.89 24.79
CA GLN A 147 -9.80 -6.75 25.18
C GLN A 147 -10.86 -6.45 24.12
N LEU A 148 -10.44 -6.30 22.87
CA LEU A 148 -11.32 -6.01 21.72
C LEU A 148 -12.41 -7.08 21.59
N TRP A 149 -12.03 -8.35 21.61
CA TRP A 149 -12.97 -9.45 21.42
C TRP A 149 -13.83 -9.75 22.66
N GLU A 150 -13.26 -9.79 23.85
CA GLU A 150 -13.98 -10.26 25.04
C GLU A 150 -14.68 -9.13 25.80
N GLN A 151 -14.13 -7.91 25.79
CA GLN A 151 -14.61 -6.79 26.60
C GLN A 151 -15.32 -5.74 25.76
N ASP A 152 -14.66 -5.23 24.72
CA ASP A 152 -15.23 -4.22 23.82
C ASP A 152 -16.24 -4.83 22.85
N LYS A 153 -16.24 -6.15 22.74
CA LYS A 153 -17.21 -6.93 21.97
C LYS A 153 -17.25 -6.48 20.53
N VAL A 154 -16.10 -6.32 19.88
CA VAL A 154 -16.03 -5.94 18.46
C VAL A 154 -16.55 -7.05 17.53
N PHE A 155 -17.01 -6.63 16.35
CA PHE A 155 -17.49 -7.47 15.27
C PHE A 155 -16.35 -8.22 14.58
N ALA A 156 -15.29 -7.50 14.23
CA ALA A 156 -14.07 -8.00 13.61
C ALA A 156 -12.86 -7.17 14.09
N ILE A 157 -11.64 -7.66 13.85
CA ILE A 157 -10.39 -6.95 14.17
C ILE A 157 -9.59 -6.70 12.90
N TYR A 158 -9.06 -5.49 12.72
CA TYR A 158 -8.05 -5.15 11.73
C TYR A 158 -6.65 -5.09 12.39
N THR A 159 -5.62 -5.57 11.70
CA THR A 159 -4.21 -5.41 12.12
C THR A 159 -3.30 -5.17 10.91
N LEU A 160 -2.15 -4.56 11.14
CA LEU A 160 -1.12 -4.37 10.11
C LEU A 160 -0.39 -5.68 9.77
N GLY A 161 -0.35 -6.64 10.69
CA GLY A 161 0.24 -7.96 10.44
C GLY A 161 1.47 -8.33 11.27
N GLY A 162 2.04 -7.41 12.04
CA GLY A 162 3.03 -7.75 13.07
C GLY A 162 2.35 -8.29 14.32
N ASN A 163 3.01 -9.20 15.06
CA ASN A 163 2.53 -9.68 16.36
C ASN A 163 1.12 -10.31 16.35
N VAL A 164 0.72 -10.95 15.24
CA VAL A 164 -0.64 -11.51 15.08
C VAL A 164 -0.83 -12.71 16.02
N PRO A 165 -1.79 -12.68 16.97
CA PRO A 165 -1.97 -13.74 17.96
C PRO A 165 -2.75 -14.94 17.39
N LEU A 166 -2.11 -15.67 16.45
CA LEU A 166 -2.69 -16.76 15.66
C LEU A 166 -3.45 -17.80 16.49
N GLU A 167 -2.84 -18.33 17.57
CA GLU A 167 -3.48 -19.33 18.44
C GLU A 167 -4.80 -18.82 19.04
N TYR A 168 -4.83 -17.55 19.46
CA TYR A 168 -6.02 -16.95 20.04
C TYR A 168 -7.10 -16.73 18.98
N ILE A 169 -6.72 -16.21 17.81
CA ILE A 169 -7.62 -16.01 16.67
C ILE A 169 -8.26 -17.34 16.28
N GLY A 170 -7.46 -18.41 16.16
CA GLY A 170 -7.94 -19.75 15.85
C GLY A 170 -8.84 -20.35 16.93
N GLU A 171 -8.50 -20.20 18.22
CA GLU A 171 -9.33 -20.73 19.32
C GLU A 171 -10.68 -20.01 19.44
N LYS A 172 -10.71 -18.70 19.17
CA LYS A 172 -11.90 -17.86 19.32
C LYS A 172 -12.66 -17.61 18.02
N GLU A 173 -12.13 -18.09 16.90
CA GLU A 173 -12.67 -17.88 15.55
C GLU A 173 -12.91 -16.38 15.27
N VAL A 174 -11.96 -15.53 15.65
CA VAL A 174 -12.08 -14.07 15.49
C VAL A 174 -11.96 -13.70 14.01
N PRO A 175 -12.96 -13.06 13.38
CA PRO A 175 -12.79 -12.49 12.04
C PRO A 175 -11.72 -11.41 12.09
N THR A 176 -10.62 -11.64 11.37
CA THR A 176 -9.44 -10.78 11.41
C THR A 176 -9.07 -10.38 9.99
N PHE A 177 -9.14 -9.10 9.70
CA PHE A 177 -8.57 -8.53 8.48
C PHE A 177 -7.13 -8.12 8.76
N THR A 178 -6.21 -8.45 7.88
CA THR A 178 -4.81 -8.07 8.06
C THR A 178 -4.23 -7.50 6.79
N LEU A 179 -3.33 -6.53 6.91
CA LEU A 179 -2.57 -6.09 5.74
C LEU A 179 -1.62 -7.19 5.26
N ALA A 180 -0.78 -7.67 6.16
CA ALA A 180 0.22 -8.69 5.88
C ALA A 180 0.37 -9.62 7.11
N GLY A 181 1.48 -10.32 7.20
CA GLY A 181 1.88 -11.02 8.43
C GLY A 181 2.84 -12.16 8.17
N PRO A 182 3.18 -12.93 9.21
CA PRO A 182 4.00 -14.13 9.07
C PRO A 182 3.29 -15.17 8.21
N PRO A 183 4.00 -16.12 7.58
CA PRO A 183 3.44 -17.05 6.60
C PRO A 183 2.16 -17.74 7.06
N GLU A 184 2.07 -18.07 8.35
CA GLU A 184 0.95 -18.74 8.98
C GLU A 184 -0.39 -18.00 8.83
N VAL A 185 -0.41 -16.68 8.63
CA VAL A 185 -1.68 -15.94 8.36
C VAL A 185 -2.35 -16.43 7.07
N TYR A 186 -1.56 -16.98 6.13
CA TYR A 186 -2.02 -17.54 4.86
C TYR A 186 -2.41 -19.03 4.95
N ALA A 187 -2.17 -19.68 6.09
CA ALA A 187 -2.47 -21.09 6.27
C ALA A 187 -3.98 -21.35 6.36
N SER A 188 -4.42 -22.48 5.80
CA SER A 188 -5.81 -22.93 5.82
C SER A 188 -6.35 -23.24 7.22
N THR A 189 -5.46 -23.43 8.20
CA THR A 189 -5.82 -23.65 9.61
C THR A 189 -6.43 -22.41 10.27
N TYR A 190 -6.24 -21.22 9.69
CA TYR A 190 -6.78 -19.96 10.21
C TYR A 190 -7.81 -19.34 9.24
N PRO A 191 -8.97 -19.97 9.00
CA PRO A 191 -9.93 -19.54 7.97
C PRO A 191 -10.54 -18.15 8.22
N THR A 192 -10.51 -17.67 9.46
CA THR A 192 -11.06 -16.37 9.86
C THR A 192 -10.11 -15.19 9.62
N ILE A 193 -8.87 -15.46 9.18
CA ILE A 193 -7.90 -14.42 8.81
C ILE A 193 -7.98 -14.16 7.32
N ILE A 194 -8.34 -12.92 6.96
CA ILE A 194 -8.49 -12.43 5.59
C ILE A 194 -7.35 -11.43 5.31
N PRO A 195 -6.31 -11.82 4.55
CA PRO A 195 -5.23 -10.92 4.15
C PRO A 195 -5.69 -9.99 3.03
N LEU A 196 -5.68 -8.68 3.28
CA LEU A 196 -6.16 -7.61 2.41
C LEU A 196 -5.06 -6.72 1.84
N GLY A 197 -3.81 -7.00 2.16
CA GLY A 197 -2.66 -6.29 1.63
C GLY A 197 -1.69 -7.21 0.93
N SER A 198 -0.53 -6.62 0.67
CA SER A 198 0.53 -7.24 -0.08
C SER A 198 1.38 -8.16 0.78
N LEU A 199 2.15 -8.99 0.10
CA LEU A 199 2.59 -10.27 0.62
C LEU A 199 4.04 -10.18 1.07
N LEU A 200 4.31 -10.20 2.39
CA LEU A 200 5.69 -10.24 2.88
C LEU A 200 6.54 -11.39 2.25
N PRO A 201 6.03 -12.64 2.13
CA PRO A 201 6.80 -13.70 1.48
C PRO A 201 7.09 -13.43 0.00
N THR A 202 6.10 -12.96 -0.78
CA THR A 202 6.32 -12.74 -2.21
C THR A 202 7.02 -11.41 -2.48
N TRP A 203 6.97 -10.45 -1.56
CA TRP A 203 7.78 -9.23 -1.62
C TRP A 203 9.27 -9.51 -1.59
N ALA A 204 9.73 -10.43 -0.73
CA ALA A 204 11.14 -10.82 -0.75
C ALA A 204 11.53 -11.45 -2.09
N ALA A 205 10.68 -12.32 -2.64
CA ALA A 205 10.86 -12.92 -3.96
C ALA A 205 10.93 -11.86 -5.08
N GLN A 206 9.94 -10.96 -5.10
CA GLN A 206 9.83 -9.88 -6.07
C GLN A 206 10.97 -8.88 -5.93
N THR A 207 11.50 -8.64 -4.72
CA THR A 207 12.71 -7.84 -4.48
C THR A 207 13.87 -8.46 -5.25
N ALA A 208 14.15 -9.73 -4.99
CA ALA A 208 15.28 -10.44 -5.61
C ALA A 208 15.16 -10.43 -7.14
N TYR A 209 13.99 -10.78 -7.67
CA TYR A 209 13.73 -10.79 -9.10
C TYR A 209 13.85 -9.40 -9.74
N SER A 210 13.27 -8.37 -9.11
CA SER A 210 13.33 -7.00 -9.62
C SER A 210 14.75 -6.46 -9.63
N VAL A 211 15.52 -6.71 -8.58
CA VAL A 211 16.93 -6.32 -8.46
C VAL A 211 17.76 -6.94 -9.59
N VAL A 212 17.60 -8.24 -9.83
CA VAL A 212 18.43 -9.00 -10.77
C VAL A 212 17.99 -8.81 -12.21
N GLU A 213 16.73 -9.06 -12.53
CA GLU A 213 16.25 -9.12 -13.91
C GLU A 213 15.95 -7.73 -14.49
N TYR A 214 15.42 -6.81 -13.69
CA TYR A 214 15.02 -5.48 -14.17
C TYR A 214 16.00 -4.38 -13.76
N GLY A 215 16.58 -4.47 -12.56
CA GLY A 215 17.64 -3.60 -12.10
C GLY A 215 19.00 -3.90 -12.72
N GLY A 216 19.18 -5.10 -13.29
CA GLY A 216 20.43 -5.55 -13.92
C GLY A 216 21.59 -5.69 -12.92
N VAL A 217 21.27 -5.94 -11.65
CA VAL A 217 22.24 -6.09 -10.57
C VAL A 217 22.55 -7.57 -10.39
N GLU A 218 23.84 -7.95 -10.37
CA GLU A 218 24.27 -9.35 -10.27
C GLU A 218 25.07 -9.59 -8.97
N PRO A 219 24.44 -9.53 -7.77
CA PRO A 219 25.17 -9.73 -6.52
C PRO A 219 25.64 -11.18 -6.37
N LYS A 220 26.80 -11.37 -5.72
CA LYS A 220 27.31 -12.71 -5.36
C LYS A 220 27.07 -13.03 -3.89
N THR A 221 27.09 -12.00 -3.05
CA THR A 221 26.79 -12.13 -1.61
C THR A 221 25.66 -11.17 -1.24
N VAL A 222 24.55 -11.70 -0.75
CA VAL A 222 23.41 -10.90 -0.26
C VAL A 222 23.32 -11.01 1.25
N ALA A 223 23.12 -9.90 1.94
CA ALA A 223 22.70 -9.90 3.34
C ALA A 223 21.20 -9.60 3.44
N VAL A 224 20.49 -10.31 4.30
CA VAL A 224 19.06 -10.12 4.57
C VAL A 224 18.90 -9.76 6.05
N LEU A 225 18.36 -8.56 6.30
CA LEU A 225 17.96 -8.11 7.64
C LEU A 225 16.47 -8.38 7.82
N TYR A 226 16.11 -9.34 8.67
CA TYR A 226 14.74 -9.88 8.76
C TYR A 226 14.14 -9.73 10.15
N ASP A 227 12.82 -9.53 10.24
CA ASP A 227 12.10 -9.59 11.51
C ASP A 227 12.12 -11.04 12.04
N PRO A 228 12.49 -11.31 13.30
CA PRO A 228 12.47 -12.65 13.88
C PRO A 228 11.15 -13.44 13.69
N GLU A 229 9.99 -12.78 13.60
CA GLU A 229 8.71 -13.44 13.29
C GLU A 229 8.69 -14.07 11.89
N MET A 230 9.58 -13.61 11.00
CA MET A 230 9.72 -14.05 9.61
C MET A 230 10.90 -15.02 9.42
N GLU A 231 11.58 -15.46 10.49
CA GLU A 231 12.77 -16.36 10.37
C GLU A 231 12.46 -17.62 9.56
N ALA A 232 11.24 -18.12 9.66
CA ALA A 232 10.79 -19.31 8.97
C ALA A 232 10.77 -19.17 7.42
N LEU A 233 10.79 -17.94 6.90
CA LEU A 233 10.93 -17.66 5.46
C LEU A 233 12.38 -17.65 4.96
N ASN A 234 13.39 -17.65 5.84
CA ASN A 234 14.78 -17.53 5.41
C ASN A 234 15.21 -18.57 4.36
N PRO A 235 14.87 -19.88 4.49
CA PRO A 235 15.20 -20.87 3.46
C PRO A 235 14.57 -20.58 2.10
N PHE A 236 13.38 -19.97 2.10
CA PHE A 236 12.64 -19.60 0.90
C PHE A 236 13.24 -18.36 0.22
N ILE A 237 13.60 -17.36 1.02
CA ILE A 237 14.33 -16.17 0.54
C ILE A 237 15.69 -16.58 -0.06
N GLU A 238 16.40 -17.51 0.59
CA GLU A 238 17.65 -18.08 0.08
C GLU A 238 17.47 -18.77 -1.27
N GLU A 239 16.40 -19.56 -1.45
CA GLU A 239 16.10 -20.24 -2.71
C GLU A 239 15.99 -19.26 -3.87
N TYR A 240 15.33 -18.11 -3.70
CA TYR A 240 15.18 -17.14 -4.80
C TYR A 240 16.47 -16.42 -5.15
N TRP A 241 17.19 -15.93 -4.15
CA TRP A 241 18.48 -15.28 -4.40
C TRP A 241 19.45 -16.25 -5.08
N THR A 242 19.51 -17.50 -4.62
CA THR A 242 20.38 -18.53 -5.23
C THR A 242 19.94 -18.93 -6.64
N ALA A 243 18.62 -19.03 -6.90
CA ALA A 243 18.08 -19.29 -8.23
C ALA A 243 18.46 -18.18 -9.25
N LEU A 244 18.63 -16.96 -8.77
CA LEU A 244 19.05 -15.79 -9.55
C LEU A 244 20.58 -15.61 -9.61
N GLY A 245 21.36 -16.57 -9.10
CA GLY A 245 22.81 -16.60 -9.25
C GLY A 245 23.63 -15.95 -8.13
N VAL A 246 23.01 -15.69 -6.98
CA VAL A 246 23.71 -15.36 -5.73
C VAL A 246 24.38 -16.62 -5.17
N GLU A 247 25.61 -16.49 -4.70
CA GLU A 247 26.43 -17.60 -4.22
C GLU A 247 26.30 -17.80 -2.69
N GLU A 248 26.07 -16.72 -1.95
CA GLU A 248 25.92 -16.73 -0.49
C GLU A 248 24.83 -15.74 -0.04
N VAL A 249 23.92 -16.22 0.82
CA VAL A 249 22.89 -15.39 1.48
C VAL A 249 23.11 -15.42 2.99
N ILE A 250 23.27 -14.25 3.60
CA ILE A 250 23.57 -14.09 5.02
C ILE A 250 22.34 -13.49 5.70
N PHE A 251 21.77 -14.21 6.66
CA PHE A 251 20.62 -13.74 7.44
C PHE A 251 21.05 -13.20 8.80
N ASP A 252 20.55 -12.03 9.19
CA ASP A 252 20.69 -11.51 10.55
C ASP A 252 19.40 -10.85 11.03
N PRO A 253 19.02 -11.02 12.31
CA PRO A 253 17.97 -10.24 12.92
C PRO A 253 18.45 -8.79 13.24
N PRO A 254 17.52 -7.88 13.61
CA PRO A 254 17.84 -6.52 14.02
C PRO A 254 18.87 -6.47 15.15
N PRO A 255 19.97 -5.72 15.01
CA PRO A 255 20.94 -5.54 16.08
C PRO A 255 20.54 -4.38 17.01
N ASP A 256 20.98 -4.44 18.27
CA ASP A 256 20.92 -3.26 19.16
C ASP A 256 21.81 -2.10 18.65
N ASP A 257 22.89 -2.42 17.93
CA ASP A 257 23.83 -1.49 17.32
C ASP A 257 24.23 -1.97 15.93
N CYS A 258 23.79 -1.24 14.90
CA CYS A 258 24.08 -1.55 13.51
C CYS A 258 25.56 -1.42 13.13
N SER A 259 26.42 -0.75 13.92
CA SER A 259 27.84 -0.59 13.59
C SER A 259 28.55 -1.95 13.46
N ALA A 260 28.20 -2.91 14.33
CA ALA A 260 28.75 -4.26 14.26
C ALA A 260 28.26 -5.02 13.02
N LEU A 261 27.00 -4.83 12.65
CA LEU A 261 26.40 -5.48 11.48
C LEU A 261 26.99 -4.96 10.17
N VAL A 262 27.13 -3.63 10.03
CA VAL A 262 27.78 -2.99 8.88
C VAL A 262 29.23 -3.49 8.73
N LEU A 263 29.99 -3.61 9.82
CA LEU A 263 31.34 -4.17 9.78
C LEU A 263 31.36 -5.65 9.40
N LYS A 264 30.41 -6.45 9.91
CA LYS A 264 30.25 -7.86 9.55
C LYS A 264 30.03 -8.00 8.04
N TYR A 265 29.12 -7.22 7.46
CA TYR A 265 28.80 -7.27 6.03
C TYR A 265 29.94 -6.79 5.15
N LYS A 266 30.66 -5.76 5.59
CA LYS A 266 31.90 -5.33 4.94
C LYS A 266 32.97 -6.41 4.92
N ASP A 267 33.21 -7.08 6.04
CA ASP A 267 34.23 -8.12 6.17
C ASP A 267 33.83 -9.40 5.41
N ALA A 268 32.53 -9.69 5.33
CA ALA A 268 31.97 -10.81 4.55
C ALA A 268 31.96 -10.54 3.04
N GLY A 269 32.12 -9.29 2.59
CA GLY A 269 32.07 -8.95 1.17
C GLY A 269 30.65 -8.97 0.61
N VAL A 270 29.66 -8.52 1.39
CA VAL A 270 28.28 -8.36 0.95
C VAL A 270 28.21 -7.36 -0.20
N ASP A 271 27.58 -7.77 -1.30
CA ASP A 271 27.38 -6.98 -2.52
C ASP A 271 26.07 -6.19 -2.49
N TYR A 272 25.01 -6.79 -1.92
CA TYR A 272 23.68 -6.20 -1.81
C TYR A 272 23.06 -6.48 -0.43
N TRP A 273 22.35 -5.49 0.12
CA TRP A 273 21.64 -5.63 1.40
C TRP A 273 20.12 -5.52 1.21
N ASP A 274 19.43 -6.63 1.47
CA ASP A 274 17.99 -6.80 1.42
C ASP A 274 17.34 -6.43 2.78
N PHE A 275 16.47 -5.41 2.74
CA PHE A 275 15.75 -4.86 3.90
C PHE A 275 14.38 -5.52 4.04
N GLN A 276 14.26 -6.41 5.03
CA GLN A 276 13.01 -7.09 5.39
C GLN A 276 12.52 -6.72 6.81
N ASP A 277 13.19 -5.76 7.48
CA ASP A 277 12.79 -5.20 8.79
C ASP A 277 13.12 -3.69 8.92
N PHE A 278 12.24 -2.92 9.57
CA PHE A 278 12.35 -1.45 9.71
C PHE A 278 13.61 -0.96 10.45
N SER A 279 14.34 -1.82 11.17
CA SER A 279 15.62 -1.48 11.82
C SER A 279 16.72 -1.04 10.85
N TYR A 280 16.57 -1.28 9.54
CA TYR A 280 17.47 -0.75 8.51
C TYR A 280 17.65 0.78 8.62
N ILE A 281 16.63 1.51 9.11
CA ILE A 281 16.67 2.95 9.36
C ILE A 281 17.84 3.32 10.28
N GLY A 282 18.03 2.56 11.37
CA GLY A 282 19.15 2.76 12.29
C GLY A 282 20.50 2.38 11.66
N CYS A 283 20.48 1.44 10.72
CA CYS A 283 21.69 0.95 10.07
C CYS A 283 22.27 1.94 9.07
N MET A 284 21.45 2.71 8.36
CA MET A 284 21.96 3.74 7.43
C MET A 284 22.84 4.79 8.10
N ALA A 285 22.55 5.17 9.35
CA ALA A 285 23.43 6.07 10.11
C ALA A 285 24.80 5.41 10.41
N ALA A 286 24.83 4.10 10.67
CA ALA A 286 26.06 3.36 10.86
C ALA A 286 26.87 3.24 9.56
N GLU A 287 26.21 3.04 8.41
CA GLU A 287 26.84 3.04 7.09
C GLU A 287 27.57 4.35 6.80
N GLU A 288 26.92 5.49 7.08
CA GLU A 288 27.51 6.82 6.90
C GLU A 288 28.74 7.01 7.79
N ASN A 289 28.60 6.69 9.09
CA ASN A 289 29.69 6.82 10.06
C ASN A 289 30.90 5.95 9.74
N LEU A 290 30.67 4.75 9.19
CA LEU A 290 31.71 3.79 8.82
C LEU A 290 32.22 3.97 7.39
N GLY A 291 31.55 4.82 6.59
CA GLY A 291 31.89 5.10 5.20
C GLY A 291 31.82 3.84 4.32
N TRP A 292 30.83 2.99 4.55
CA TRP A 292 30.64 1.77 3.77
C TRP A 292 29.15 1.47 3.56
N LYS A 293 28.82 1.13 2.31
CA LYS A 293 27.55 0.55 1.87
C LYS A 293 27.88 -0.61 0.92
N PRO A 294 26.98 -1.57 0.72
CA PRO A 294 27.17 -2.61 -0.28
C PRO A 294 27.36 -1.99 -1.68
N PRO A 295 28.34 -2.45 -2.47
CA PRO A 295 28.72 -1.83 -3.73
C PRO A 295 27.65 -1.93 -4.83
N MET A 296 26.72 -2.87 -4.73
CA MET A 296 25.66 -3.09 -5.71
C MET A 296 24.29 -2.55 -5.26
N GLY A 297 24.22 -1.88 -4.11
CA GLY A 297 23.01 -1.25 -3.60
C GLY A 297 22.35 -2.01 -2.45
N GLN A 298 21.17 -1.54 -2.08
CA GLN A 298 20.39 -2.04 -0.96
C GLN A 298 18.94 -1.60 -1.08
N GLY A 299 18.03 -2.24 -0.36
CA GLY A 299 16.61 -1.90 -0.42
C GLY A 299 15.70 -3.08 -0.12
N GLY A 300 14.41 -2.89 -0.30
CA GLY A 300 13.39 -3.91 -0.03
C GLY A 300 11.98 -3.31 0.01
N ALA A 301 10.97 -4.15 0.26
CA ALA A 301 9.57 -3.71 0.24
C ALA A 301 9.31 -2.59 1.26
N ILE A 302 9.82 -2.72 2.49
CA ILE A 302 9.64 -1.73 3.55
C ILE A 302 10.35 -0.39 3.29
N ALA A 303 11.31 -0.36 2.35
CA ALA A 303 12.00 0.86 1.93
C ALA A 303 11.15 1.73 1.00
N SER A 304 9.97 1.28 0.57
CA SER A 304 9.04 2.04 -0.27
C SER A 304 8.20 3.09 0.47
N THR A 305 8.33 3.17 1.79
CA THR A 305 7.50 4.08 2.59
C THR A 305 7.99 5.52 2.46
N LEU A 306 7.33 6.35 1.62
CA LEU A 306 7.75 7.73 1.35
C LEU A 306 7.90 8.59 2.63
N ALA A 307 7.06 8.37 3.65
CA ALA A 307 7.21 9.02 4.95
C ALA A 307 8.56 8.71 5.63
N ILE A 308 9.03 7.45 5.56
CA ILE A 308 10.36 7.06 6.05
C ILE A 308 11.44 7.68 5.17
N VAL A 309 11.24 7.67 3.86
CA VAL A 309 12.19 8.22 2.90
C VAL A 309 12.44 9.70 3.19
N ARG A 310 11.37 10.49 3.40
CA ARG A 310 11.44 11.90 3.80
C ARG A 310 12.05 12.11 5.19
N LEU A 311 11.78 11.20 6.13
CA LEU A 311 12.35 11.24 7.48
C LEU A 311 13.88 11.03 7.46
N VAL A 312 14.36 10.06 6.67
CA VAL A 312 15.78 9.71 6.59
C VAL A 312 16.55 10.69 5.71
N GLY A 313 15.98 11.10 4.59
CA GLY A 313 16.57 12.08 3.68
C GLY A 313 17.54 11.47 2.66
N GLU A 314 18.58 12.23 2.31
CA GLU A 314 19.58 11.90 1.28
C GLU A 314 20.17 10.47 1.37
N PRO A 315 20.38 9.86 2.57
CA PRO A 315 20.85 8.47 2.65
C PRO A 315 19.96 7.43 1.97
N MET A 316 18.70 7.74 1.68
CA MET A 316 17.77 6.88 0.95
C MET A 316 17.95 6.90 -0.57
N PHE A 317 18.62 7.92 -1.13
CA PHE A 317 18.81 7.97 -2.59
C PHE A 317 19.63 6.78 -3.09
N GLY A 318 19.15 6.16 -4.16
CA GLY A 318 19.71 4.94 -4.75
C GLY A 318 19.31 3.65 -4.02
N ASN A 319 18.59 3.72 -2.90
CA ASN A 319 18.00 2.52 -2.30
C ASN A 319 16.77 2.08 -3.13
N ILE A 320 16.57 0.77 -3.19
CA ILE A 320 15.43 0.16 -3.89
C ILE A 320 14.21 0.10 -2.96
N GLY A 321 13.06 0.55 -3.45
CA GLY A 321 11.77 0.45 -2.75
C GLY A 321 10.75 -0.34 -3.58
N GLY A 322 9.95 -1.18 -2.92
CA GLY A 322 8.79 -1.89 -3.51
C GLY A 322 7.46 -1.38 -2.97
N SER A 323 6.69 -0.64 -3.76
CA SER A 323 5.37 -0.11 -3.40
C SER A 323 4.26 -0.89 -4.10
N PRO A 324 3.25 -1.41 -3.38
CA PRO A 324 2.17 -2.15 -4.02
C PRO A 324 1.19 -1.28 -4.82
N ASN A 325 1.16 0.05 -4.61
CA ASN A 325 -0.01 0.86 -4.99
C ASN A 325 0.26 2.22 -5.64
N ARG A 326 1.49 2.54 -6.07
CA ARG A 326 1.78 3.92 -6.52
C ARG A 326 2.85 4.00 -7.61
N LEU A 327 2.58 4.82 -8.63
CA LEU A 327 3.61 5.52 -9.40
C LEU A 327 4.28 6.58 -8.49
N ALA A 328 5.52 6.99 -8.76
CA ALA A 328 6.29 7.93 -7.93
C ALA A 328 5.54 9.20 -7.44
N ASP A 329 4.50 9.63 -8.16
CA ASP A 329 3.86 10.96 -8.07
C ASP A 329 2.47 10.99 -7.41
N GLY A 330 1.82 9.87 -7.12
CA GLY A 330 0.61 9.81 -6.24
C GLY A 330 -0.56 9.16 -6.89
N ARG A 331 -0.44 8.96 -8.20
CA ARG A 331 -1.53 8.44 -8.98
C ARG A 331 -1.57 6.92 -8.85
N PRO A 332 -2.77 6.33 -8.99
CA PRO A 332 -2.94 4.90 -9.10
C PRO A 332 -2.01 4.30 -10.15
N THR A 333 -1.75 3.01 -9.98
CA THR A 333 -0.96 2.11 -10.85
C THR A 333 -1.32 2.18 -12.33
N PHE A 334 -2.52 2.69 -12.68
CA PHE A 334 -3.03 2.82 -14.03
C PHE A 334 -3.44 4.28 -14.29
N ASP A 335 -3.06 4.84 -15.44
CA ASP A 335 -3.33 6.23 -15.81
C ASP A 335 -4.78 6.72 -15.56
N THR A 336 -4.87 7.98 -15.12
CA THR A 336 -6.07 8.80 -14.82
C THR A 336 -6.81 8.46 -13.51
N PRO A 337 -7.13 9.46 -12.66
CA PRO A 337 -8.02 9.27 -11.53
C PRO A 337 -9.34 8.60 -11.96
N ASN A 338 -9.65 7.47 -11.33
CA ASN A 338 -10.94 6.79 -11.45
C ASN A 338 -11.85 7.18 -10.26
N GLU A 339 -13.08 6.67 -10.26
CA GLU A 339 -14.07 6.98 -9.20
C GLU A 339 -13.59 6.54 -7.80
N ALA A 340 -12.94 5.37 -7.69
CA ALA A 340 -12.39 4.88 -6.42
C ALA A 340 -11.26 5.77 -5.89
N HIS A 341 -10.39 6.27 -6.78
CA HIS A 341 -9.34 7.20 -6.43
C HIS A 341 -9.90 8.58 -6.05
N GLN A 342 -10.96 9.06 -6.71
CA GLN A 342 -11.62 10.29 -6.29
C GLN A 342 -12.30 10.14 -4.93
N LEU A 343 -12.94 8.99 -4.67
CA LEU A 343 -13.51 8.68 -3.36
C LEU A 343 -12.43 8.69 -2.27
N TYR A 344 -11.24 8.15 -2.57
CA TYR A 344 -10.07 8.23 -1.69
C TYR A 344 -9.67 9.67 -1.40
N LEU A 345 -9.41 10.47 -2.43
CA LEU A 345 -8.98 11.85 -2.27
C LEU A 345 -10.02 12.71 -1.51
N ASP A 346 -11.29 12.64 -1.90
CA ASP A 346 -12.38 13.38 -1.27
C ASP A 346 -12.59 12.96 0.20
N GLY A 347 -12.51 11.66 0.48
CA GLY A 347 -12.63 11.13 1.84
C GLY A 347 -11.46 11.55 2.73
N MET A 348 -10.23 11.46 2.22
CA MET A 348 -9.04 11.90 2.94
C MET A 348 -9.04 13.41 3.17
N GLU A 349 -9.43 14.24 2.19
CA GLU A 349 -9.55 15.69 2.37
C GLU A 349 -10.55 16.03 3.48
N LYS A 350 -11.67 15.31 3.55
CA LYS A 350 -12.74 15.60 4.50
C LYS A 350 -12.45 15.11 5.92
N TYR A 351 -11.97 13.87 6.06
CA TYR A 351 -11.88 13.19 7.36
C TYR A 351 -10.46 13.07 7.90
N ALA A 352 -9.44 13.20 7.05
CA ALA A 352 -8.03 13.17 7.43
C ALA A 352 -7.23 14.31 6.76
N PRO A 353 -7.65 15.59 6.89
CA PRO A 353 -7.06 16.71 6.16
C PRO A 353 -5.55 16.88 6.41
N GLU A 354 -5.05 16.43 7.55
CA GLU A 354 -3.62 16.44 7.87
C GLU A 354 -2.82 15.36 7.13
N VAL A 355 -3.43 14.20 6.82
CA VAL A 355 -2.83 13.18 5.95
C VAL A 355 -2.91 13.65 4.51
N PHE A 356 -4.06 14.21 4.11
CA PHE A 356 -4.27 14.79 2.78
C PHE A 356 -3.27 15.91 2.45
N ALA A 357 -2.92 16.74 3.44
CA ALA A 357 -1.97 17.83 3.26
C ALA A 357 -0.50 17.37 3.14
N ASP A 358 -0.18 16.11 3.44
CA ASP A 358 1.16 15.53 3.32
C ASP A 358 1.19 14.50 2.18
N GLU A 359 1.76 14.88 1.04
CA GLU A 359 1.93 14.02 -0.14
C GLU A 359 2.64 12.68 0.15
N GLY A 360 3.44 12.60 1.21
CA GLY A 360 4.15 11.40 1.63
C GLY A 360 3.24 10.43 2.37
N ALA A 361 2.35 10.98 3.18
CA ALA A 361 1.35 10.24 3.94
C ALA A 361 0.16 9.85 3.05
N LEU A 362 -0.44 10.81 2.33
CA LEU A 362 -1.57 10.60 1.43
C LEU A 362 -1.31 9.50 0.40
N ASN A 363 -0.08 9.33 -0.04
CA ASN A 363 0.25 8.37 -1.07
C ASN A 363 1.19 7.27 -0.55
N GLY A 364 1.27 7.11 0.77
CA GLY A 364 2.01 6.02 1.39
C GLY A 364 1.31 4.69 1.08
N GLY A 365 2.07 3.68 0.64
CA GLY A 365 1.51 2.37 0.26
C GLY A 365 0.67 1.75 1.37
N MET A 366 1.12 1.82 2.63
CA MET A 366 0.38 1.32 3.78
C MET A 366 -0.89 2.13 4.09
N THR A 367 -0.86 3.45 3.88
CA THR A 367 -2.02 4.34 4.07
C THR A 367 -3.12 4.02 3.07
N MET A 368 -2.77 3.86 1.80
CA MET A 368 -3.70 3.45 0.76
C MET A 368 -4.27 2.05 1.03
N LEU A 369 -3.46 1.09 1.50
CA LEU A 369 -3.99 -0.24 1.82
C LEU A 369 -4.90 -0.24 3.05
N ALA A 370 -4.70 0.67 4.01
CA ALA A 370 -5.63 0.85 5.11
C ALA A 370 -7.00 1.34 4.61
N TRP A 371 -7.00 2.24 3.62
CA TRP A 371 -8.22 2.62 2.92
C TRP A 371 -8.85 1.45 2.16
N VAL A 372 -8.06 0.66 1.44
CA VAL A 372 -8.55 -0.55 0.74
C VAL A 372 -9.15 -1.55 1.72
N ALA A 373 -8.55 -1.73 2.91
CA ALA A 373 -9.14 -2.55 3.96
C ALA A 373 -10.49 -1.98 4.43
N GLY A 374 -10.62 -0.66 4.53
CA GLY A 374 -11.91 0.00 4.77
C GLY A 374 -12.94 -0.24 3.67
N ASN A 375 -12.54 -0.18 2.38
CA ASN A 375 -13.41 -0.55 1.25
C ASN A 375 -13.92 -1.99 1.44
N PHE A 376 -13.01 -2.92 1.68
CA PHE A 376 -13.34 -4.33 1.82
C PHE A 376 -14.29 -4.58 2.99
N ILE A 377 -14.02 -3.99 4.17
CA ILE A 377 -14.89 -4.15 5.35
C ILE A 377 -16.30 -3.66 5.06
N VAL A 378 -16.45 -2.51 4.40
CA VAL A 378 -17.76 -1.95 4.03
C VAL A 378 -18.47 -2.87 3.04
N GLU A 379 -17.81 -3.23 1.94
CA GLU A 379 -18.39 -4.09 0.90
C GLU A 379 -18.75 -5.49 1.40
N ALA A 380 -17.88 -6.09 2.22
CA ALA A 380 -18.13 -7.41 2.79
C ALA A 380 -19.33 -7.40 3.73
N THR A 381 -19.48 -6.35 4.53
CA THR A 381 -20.59 -6.21 5.47
C THR A 381 -21.90 -5.91 4.75
N GLU A 382 -21.87 -5.04 3.72
CA GLU A 382 -23.04 -4.75 2.89
C GLU A 382 -23.48 -5.97 2.07
N GLY A 383 -22.55 -6.60 1.37
CA GLY A 383 -22.78 -7.77 0.53
C GLY A 383 -23.31 -8.96 1.32
N ALA A 384 -22.72 -9.25 2.48
CA ALA A 384 -23.20 -10.29 3.39
C ALA A 384 -24.68 -10.09 3.78
N GLY A 385 -25.06 -8.85 4.08
CA GLY A 385 -26.45 -8.50 4.41
C GLY A 385 -27.40 -8.66 3.22
N ILE A 386 -26.96 -8.31 2.00
CA ILE A 386 -27.74 -8.45 0.77
C ILE A 386 -27.97 -9.94 0.43
N ASP A 387 -26.92 -10.75 0.53
CA ASP A 387 -26.95 -12.15 0.07
C ASP A 387 -27.70 -13.07 1.03
N SER A 388 -27.55 -12.85 2.34
CA SER A 388 -28.11 -13.73 3.36
C SER A 388 -29.37 -13.19 4.04
N GLY A 389 -29.63 -11.88 3.93
CA GLY A 389 -30.62 -11.19 4.76
C GLY A 389 -30.17 -11.00 6.21
N GLU A 390 -28.92 -11.34 6.54
CA GLU A 390 -28.31 -11.16 7.86
C GLU A 390 -26.87 -10.63 7.80
N VAL A 391 -26.54 -9.65 8.65
CA VAL A 391 -25.13 -9.28 8.91
C VAL A 391 -24.67 -9.99 10.18
N SER A 392 -23.70 -10.90 10.03
CA SER A 392 -23.03 -11.62 11.11
C SER A 392 -21.56 -11.87 10.77
N GLN A 393 -20.76 -12.31 11.75
CA GLN A 393 -19.37 -12.71 11.52
C GLN A 393 -19.26 -13.81 10.45
N GLU A 394 -20.17 -14.77 10.48
CA GLU A 394 -20.20 -15.90 9.56
C GLU A 394 -20.50 -15.42 8.14
N THR A 395 -21.51 -14.56 7.95
CA THR A 395 -21.91 -14.10 6.61
C THR A 395 -20.85 -13.19 5.98
N VAL A 396 -20.14 -12.38 6.77
CA VAL A 396 -18.99 -11.59 6.29
C VAL A 396 -17.81 -12.48 5.89
N LEU A 397 -17.54 -13.54 6.65
CA LEU A 397 -16.50 -14.50 6.28
C LEU A 397 -16.87 -15.26 5.00
N GLU A 398 -18.11 -15.73 4.87
CA GLU A 398 -18.60 -16.40 3.66
C GLU A 398 -18.52 -15.50 2.43
N TRP A 399 -18.92 -14.24 2.55
CA TRP A 399 -18.75 -13.25 1.47
C TRP A 399 -17.29 -13.06 1.12
N SER A 400 -16.43 -12.92 2.14
CA SER A 400 -14.98 -12.75 1.95
C SER A 400 -14.37 -13.95 1.23
N TRP A 401 -14.76 -15.18 1.58
CA TRP A 401 -14.27 -16.39 0.92
C TRP A 401 -14.79 -16.55 -0.51
N ALA A 402 -15.88 -15.88 -0.87
CA ALA A 402 -16.48 -15.94 -2.20
C ALA A 402 -15.84 -14.98 -3.22
N ILE A 403 -14.94 -14.08 -2.78
CA ILE A 403 -14.29 -13.16 -3.71
C ILE A 403 -13.41 -13.92 -4.72
N GLU A 404 -13.45 -13.45 -5.96
CA GLU A 404 -12.56 -13.82 -7.05
C GLU A 404 -12.15 -12.53 -7.76
N ASP A 405 -10.85 -12.26 -7.86
CA ASP A 405 -10.29 -11.06 -8.48
C ASP A 405 -10.97 -9.76 -8.00
N TRP A 406 -11.04 -9.54 -6.67
CA TRP A 406 -11.64 -8.34 -6.11
C TRP A 406 -10.83 -7.10 -6.50
N ASP A 407 -11.44 -6.25 -7.32
CA ASP A 407 -10.87 -4.98 -7.78
C ASP A 407 -10.95 -3.94 -6.67
N THR A 408 -9.78 -3.58 -6.12
CA THR A 408 -9.67 -2.60 -5.05
C THR A 408 -9.90 -1.16 -5.54
N GLY A 409 -9.84 -0.93 -6.85
CA GLY A 409 -9.96 0.36 -7.52
C GLY A 409 -8.73 1.27 -7.42
N ILE A 410 -7.86 1.11 -6.42
CA ILE A 410 -6.70 2.00 -6.18
C ILE A 410 -5.37 1.26 -5.88
N ALA A 411 -5.44 -0.04 -5.65
CA ALA A 411 -4.33 -0.97 -5.40
C ALA A 411 -4.40 -2.14 -6.41
N GLY A 412 -3.41 -3.02 -6.43
CA GLY A 412 -3.53 -4.25 -7.23
C GLY A 412 -4.66 -5.15 -6.72
N VAL A 413 -5.11 -6.07 -7.57
CA VAL A 413 -6.24 -6.99 -7.30
C VAL A 413 -5.96 -7.89 -6.10
N ILE A 414 -7.02 -8.27 -5.37
CA ILE A 414 -6.98 -9.37 -4.40
C ILE A 414 -7.62 -10.60 -5.07
N HIS A 415 -6.79 -11.58 -5.45
CA HIS A 415 -7.27 -12.71 -6.26
C HIS A 415 -8.22 -13.64 -5.50
N SER A 416 -7.90 -13.96 -4.24
CA SER A 416 -8.71 -14.85 -3.41
C SER A 416 -8.44 -14.68 -1.93
N ALA A 417 -9.51 -14.85 -1.14
CA ALA A 417 -9.45 -14.97 0.31
C ALA A 417 -10.03 -16.31 0.81
N ARG A 418 -10.20 -17.30 -0.09
CA ARG A 418 -10.65 -18.65 0.31
C ARG A 418 -9.71 -19.23 1.36
N PRO A 419 -10.20 -19.96 2.36
CA PRO A 419 -9.34 -20.52 3.41
C PRO A 419 -8.18 -21.39 2.86
N ASP A 420 -8.43 -22.15 1.80
CA ASP A 420 -7.46 -23.02 1.15
C ASP A 420 -6.68 -22.35 0.00
N CYS A 421 -6.92 -21.07 -0.26
CA CYS A 421 -6.29 -20.31 -1.33
C CYS A 421 -6.28 -18.82 -1.00
N LYS A 422 -5.46 -18.42 -0.03
CA LYS A 422 -5.29 -17.02 0.34
C LYS A 422 -4.14 -16.43 -0.45
N THR A 423 -4.44 -15.38 -1.20
CA THR A 423 -3.44 -14.79 -2.12
C THR A 423 -3.12 -13.34 -1.83
N GLY A 424 -3.99 -12.58 -1.16
CA GLY A 424 -3.76 -11.15 -0.95
C GLY A 424 -3.52 -10.39 -2.26
N ASN A 425 -2.72 -9.32 -2.20
CA ASN A 425 -2.28 -8.57 -3.37
C ASN A 425 -0.89 -9.04 -3.85
N ASP A 426 -0.76 -9.42 -5.13
CA ASP A 426 0.44 -10.08 -5.65
C ASP A 426 1.31 -9.23 -6.59
N GLN A 427 1.03 -7.92 -6.71
CA GLN A 427 1.72 -7.02 -7.63
C GLN A 427 2.40 -5.87 -6.88
N THR A 428 3.64 -5.58 -7.25
CA THR A 428 4.43 -4.51 -6.63
C THR A 428 5.20 -3.72 -7.69
N ILE A 429 5.26 -2.40 -7.51
CA ILE A 429 6.12 -1.49 -8.26
C ILE A 429 7.47 -1.40 -7.56
N TRP A 430 8.54 -1.71 -8.26
CA TRP A 430 9.91 -1.65 -7.74
C TRP A 430 10.72 -0.58 -8.44
N GLY A 431 11.54 0.16 -7.70
CA GLY A 431 12.34 1.24 -8.28
C GLY A 431 13.39 1.81 -7.35
N TYR A 432 14.13 2.81 -7.83
CA TYR A 432 15.12 3.56 -7.05
C TYR A 432 14.53 4.85 -6.51
N TRP A 433 14.82 5.16 -5.25
CA TRP A 433 14.58 6.50 -4.72
C TRP A 433 15.59 7.50 -5.27
N LEU A 434 15.11 8.60 -5.83
CA LEU A 434 15.92 9.68 -6.38
C LEU A 434 15.39 11.04 -5.90
N ALA A 435 16.22 12.07 -6.06
CA ALA A 435 15.77 13.44 -5.90
C ALA A 435 14.81 13.80 -7.04
N ASP A 436 13.68 14.39 -6.69
CA ASP A 436 12.75 14.96 -7.67
C ASP A 436 13.49 16.05 -8.47
N PRO A 437 13.41 16.07 -9.80
CA PRO A 437 13.93 17.15 -10.62
C PRO A 437 13.24 18.52 -10.36
N ASP A 438 12.08 18.57 -9.71
CA ASP A 438 11.43 19.81 -9.29
C ASP A 438 12.26 20.53 -8.20
N PRO A 439 12.48 21.86 -8.29
CA PRO A 439 13.21 22.66 -7.31
C PRO A 439 12.77 22.56 -5.84
N GLU A 440 11.66 21.91 -5.51
CA GLU A 440 11.20 21.69 -4.13
C GLU A 440 12.01 20.62 -3.37
N GLY A 441 12.83 19.82 -4.05
CA GLY A 441 13.77 18.88 -3.43
C GLY A 441 13.12 17.62 -2.85
N ASP A 442 11.99 17.21 -3.41
CA ASP A 442 11.20 16.05 -3.01
C ASP A 442 11.85 14.70 -3.42
N PHE A 443 11.24 13.58 -3.02
CA PHE A 443 11.70 12.22 -3.35
C PHE A 443 10.76 11.57 -4.37
N VAL A 444 11.34 10.93 -5.38
CA VAL A 444 10.60 10.15 -6.38
C VAL A 444 11.11 8.72 -6.45
N LEU A 445 10.21 7.76 -6.61
CA LEU A 445 10.56 6.37 -6.89
C LEU A 445 10.60 6.15 -8.41
N GLU A 446 11.78 6.10 -9.03
CA GLU A 446 11.90 5.78 -10.46
C GLU A 446 11.76 4.26 -10.66
N PRO A 447 10.67 3.77 -11.28
CA PRO A 447 10.40 2.34 -11.39
C PRO A 447 11.35 1.65 -12.37
N PHE A 448 11.63 0.38 -12.10
CA PHE A 448 12.22 -0.53 -13.08
C PHE A 448 11.24 -0.81 -14.22
N VAL A 449 11.73 -1.20 -15.40
CA VAL A 449 10.86 -1.58 -16.53
C VAL A 449 10.84 -3.10 -16.66
N PRO A 450 9.65 -3.75 -16.65
CA PRO A 450 8.31 -3.18 -16.54
C PRO A 450 8.00 -2.67 -15.13
N ASP A 451 7.21 -1.60 -15.06
CA ASP A 451 6.93 -0.87 -13.81
C ASP A 451 6.16 -1.70 -12.77
N LEU A 452 5.44 -2.75 -13.21
CA LEU A 452 4.68 -3.64 -12.35
C LEU A 452 5.27 -5.05 -12.37
N VAL A 453 5.56 -5.59 -11.19
CA VAL A 453 6.10 -6.94 -10.99
C VAL A 453 5.09 -7.77 -10.23
N ASP A 454 4.57 -8.81 -10.88
CA ASP A 454 3.67 -9.79 -10.29
C ASP A 454 4.43 -11.09 -9.93
N ASN A 455 3.72 -12.13 -9.49
CA ASN A 455 4.30 -13.43 -9.16
C ASN A 455 4.38 -14.41 -10.34
N SER A 456 4.04 -14.01 -11.57
CA SER A 456 3.97 -14.94 -12.71
C SER A 456 5.33 -15.57 -13.06
N TRP A 457 6.43 -14.87 -12.81
CA TRP A 457 7.80 -15.35 -13.03
C TRP A 457 8.18 -16.53 -12.12
N LEU A 458 7.51 -16.68 -10.97
CA LEU A 458 7.71 -17.81 -10.08
C LEU A 458 7.25 -19.14 -10.70
N GLY A 459 6.33 -19.08 -11.67
CA GLY A 459 5.71 -20.28 -12.24
C GLY A 459 4.91 -21.09 -11.20
N VAL A 460 4.45 -20.43 -10.15
CA VAL A 460 3.67 -21.02 -9.06
C VAL A 460 2.17 -20.87 -9.31
N ASP A 461 1.38 -21.72 -8.68
CA ASP A 461 -0.09 -21.66 -8.71
C ASP A 461 -0.60 -20.44 -7.94
N GLU A 462 -1.83 -19.99 -8.25
CA GLU A 462 -2.49 -18.89 -7.53
C GLU A 462 -2.49 -19.12 -6.01
N CYS A 463 -2.74 -20.36 -5.55
CA CYS A 463 -2.82 -20.68 -4.12
C CYS A 463 -1.45 -20.94 -3.46
N TYR A 464 -0.35 -20.56 -4.13
CA TYR A 464 1.01 -20.85 -3.70
C TYR A 464 1.33 -20.39 -2.27
N LEU A 465 0.79 -19.25 -1.84
CA LEU A 465 1.06 -18.73 -0.51
C LEU A 465 0.49 -19.60 0.61
N THR A 466 -0.73 -20.10 0.43
CA THR A 466 -1.29 -21.08 1.37
C THR A 466 -0.45 -22.35 1.39
N ALA A 467 0.00 -22.83 0.23
CA ALA A 467 0.88 -24.00 0.16
C ALA A 467 2.25 -23.75 0.84
N LEU A 468 2.83 -22.56 0.67
CA LEU A 468 4.07 -22.16 1.34
C LEU A 468 3.86 -22.11 2.86
N ALA A 469 2.80 -21.45 3.32
CA ALA A 469 2.45 -21.36 4.74
C ALA A 469 2.28 -22.73 5.39
N GLU A 470 1.58 -23.63 4.71
CA GLU A 470 1.40 -25.01 5.16
C GLU A 470 2.74 -25.79 5.22
N SER A 471 3.64 -25.56 4.26
CA SER A 471 4.96 -26.22 4.26
C SER A 471 5.88 -25.76 5.38
N ILE A 472 5.73 -24.50 5.82
CA ILE A 472 6.51 -23.91 6.92
C ILE A 472 5.95 -24.32 8.29
N SER A 473 4.62 -24.48 8.37
CA SER A 473 3.90 -24.82 9.60
C SER A 473 3.93 -26.32 9.97
N SER A 474 4.37 -27.19 9.04
CA SER A 474 4.38 -28.66 9.18
C SER A 474 5.70 -29.21 9.72
#